data_AF-A0AAE4CX63-F1
#
_entry.id   AF-A0AAE4CX63-F1
#
_cell.length_a   1.000
_cell.length_b   1.000
_cell.length_c   1.000
_cell.angle_alpha   90.00
_cell.angle_beta   90.00
_cell.angle_gamma   90.00
#
_symmetry.space_group_name_H-M   'P 1'
#
loop_
_entity.id
_entity.type
_entity.pdbx_description
1 polymer ?
#
loop_
_entity_poly.entity_id
_entity_poly.type
_entity_poly.pdbx_seq_one_letter_code
_entity_poly.pdbx_strand_id
1 'polypeptide(L)'
;MRLARRTVSHDRSRTGLGKPVSAFLAVALTLIVVPAEPARAHHGFDDFDTDRLYYLAGTVSDVRWGDPHSYFRLTLDRDRPADTPDLALPEQLQAPEDSGPINAAPSYGGSHDELEVVIAPPSYTGRWGLDRPLADGERVEAVGYVGRSHDDEFRPVVFWFENGTPVNQVLGSQLPARPLPVPYPDDDNRERDTAAAARAPDRPSALAVWGTAGGVLVAGVLGAALYLRARSRRSGGSAS
;
A
#
# COMPACT_ATOMS: atom_id res chain seq x y z
N MET A 1 -41.94 -54.27 -64.52
CA MET A 1 -41.96 -53.09 -65.43
C MET A 1 -41.04 -52.05 -64.81
N ARG A 2 -39.74 -51.93 -65.12
CA ARG A 2 -39.06 -51.57 -66.39
C ARG A 2 -39.56 -50.23 -66.97
N LEU A 3 -38.86 -49.14 -66.67
CA LEU A 3 -38.04 -48.30 -67.57
C LEU A 3 -37.57 -47.05 -66.78
N ALA A 4 -36.29 -46.87 -66.46
CA ALA A 4 -35.12 -46.57 -67.30
C ALA A 4 -34.80 -45.06 -67.26
N ARG A 5 -33.83 -44.72 -66.40
CA ARG A 5 -33.20 -43.40 -66.26
C ARG A 5 -32.27 -43.09 -67.44
N ARG A 6 -32.18 -41.78 -67.69
CA ARG A 6 -31.32 -41.13 -68.67
C ARG A 6 -29.83 -41.40 -68.47
N THR A 7 -29.20 -41.33 -69.61
CA THR A 7 -27.82 -41.41 -70.05
C THR A 7 -26.88 -40.32 -69.54
N VAL A 8 -25.60 -40.71 -69.51
CA VAL A 8 -24.40 -40.00 -70.03
C VAL A 8 -23.53 -39.15 -69.07
N SER A 9 -22.33 -39.71 -68.90
CA SER A 9 -20.98 -39.14 -69.02
C SER A 9 -20.57 -38.01 -68.08
N HIS A 10 -19.57 -38.33 -67.26
CA HIS A 10 -18.59 -37.36 -66.78
C HIS A 10 -17.20 -37.86 -67.16
N ASP A 11 -16.57 -37.16 -68.10
CA ASP A 11 -15.13 -37.01 -68.12
C ASP A 11 -14.81 -35.53 -68.37
N ARG A 12 -14.09 -34.94 -67.41
CA ARG A 12 -13.09 -33.89 -67.66
C ARG A 12 -12.18 -33.78 -66.45
N SER A 13 -11.10 -34.54 -66.53
CA SER A 13 -9.73 -34.02 -66.52
C SER A 13 -9.41 -32.76 -65.66
N ARG A 14 -8.50 -33.03 -64.72
CA ARG A 14 -7.16 -32.39 -64.58
C ARG A 14 -7.04 -30.98 -63.99
N THR A 15 -6.54 -30.99 -62.76
CA THR A 15 -5.29 -30.35 -62.27
C THR A 15 -5.08 -28.85 -62.44
N GLY A 16 -4.78 -28.19 -61.33
CA GLY A 16 -3.81 -27.10 -61.32
C GLY A 16 -3.83 -26.26 -60.05
N LEU A 17 -2.63 -26.13 -59.44
CA LEU A 17 -2.18 -25.07 -58.52
C LEU A 17 -2.93 -24.98 -57.18
N GLY A 18 -2.29 -24.91 -56.01
CA GLY A 18 -0.93 -24.53 -55.69
C GLY A 18 -0.97 -23.68 -54.42
N LYS A 19 -0.25 -24.14 -53.39
CA LYS A 19 0.27 -23.37 -52.23
C LYS A 19 -0.68 -22.96 -51.09
N PRO A 20 -0.11 -22.81 -49.87
CA PRO A 20 -0.71 -23.28 -48.62
C PRO A 20 -1.39 -22.14 -47.85
N VAL A 21 -2.57 -22.40 -47.30
CA VAL A 21 -3.17 -21.51 -46.30
C VAL A 21 -2.55 -21.86 -44.94
N SER A 22 -1.52 -21.11 -44.59
CA SER A 22 -1.04 -21.01 -43.22
C SER A 22 -2.02 -20.19 -42.39
N ALA A 23 -2.10 -20.56 -41.12
CA ALA A 23 -2.47 -19.74 -39.98
C ALA A 23 -3.93 -19.30 -39.87
N PHE A 24 -4.53 -19.57 -38.70
CA PHE A 24 -5.19 -18.59 -37.82
C PHE A 24 -6.06 -19.36 -36.83
N LEU A 25 -5.43 -19.96 -35.82
CA LEU A 25 -6.14 -20.28 -34.58
C LEU A 25 -5.17 -20.19 -33.38
N ALA A 26 -4.51 -19.04 -33.27
CA ALA A 26 -4.00 -18.57 -31.99
C ALA A 26 -5.05 -17.57 -31.47
N VAL A 27 -6.06 -18.09 -30.77
CA VAL A 27 -6.94 -17.24 -29.96
C VAL A 27 -6.05 -16.64 -28.89
N ALA A 28 -5.71 -15.37 -29.09
CA ALA A 28 -4.96 -14.56 -28.15
C ALA A 28 -5.77 -14.48 -26.85
N LEU A 29 -5.33 -15.25 -25.85
CA LEU A 29 -5.69 -15.04 -24.45
C LEU A 29 -4.95 -13.78 -24.00
N THR A 30 -5.39 -12.62 -24.46
CA THR A 30 -4.88 -11.34 -23.95
C THR A 30 -5.50 -11.16 -22.57
N LEU A 31 -4.87 -11.76 -21.55
CA LEU A 31 -5.01 -11.34 -20.17
C LEU A 31 -4.63 -9.87 -20.13
N ILE A 32 -5.63 -8.99 -20.05
CA ILE A 32 -5.42 -7.62 -19.62
C ILE A 32 -4.95 -7.74 -18.17
N VAL A 33 -3.64 -7.79 -17.99
CA VAL A 33 -3.02 -7.51 -16.71
C VAL A 33 -3.22 -6.02 -16.51
N VAL A 34 -4.36 -5.66 -15.92
CA VAL A 34 -4.49 -4.35 -15.28
C VAL A 34 -3.38 -4.37 -14.23
N PRO A 35 -2.39 -3.46 -14.27
CA PRO A 35 -1.52 -3.30 -13.13
C PRO A 35 -2.45 -2.98 -11.96
N ALA A 36 -2.60 -3.94 -11.03
CA ALA A 36 -3.05 -3.60 -9.71
C ALA A 36 -2.02 -2.60 -9.22
N GLU A 37 -2.40 -1.32 -9.14
CA GLU A 37 -1.62 -0.39 -8.34
C GLU A 37 -1.40 -1.09 -7.00
N PRO A 38 -0.16 -1.13 -6.49
CA PRO A 38 0.08 -1.74 -5.20
C PRO A 38 -0.93 -1.10 -4.26
N ALA A 39 -1.85 -1.91 -3.71
CA ALA A 39 -2.67 -1.47 -2.60
C ALA A 39 -1.66 -0.92 -1.59
N ARG A 40 -1.69 0.40 -1.38
CA ARG A 40 -0.77 1.08 -0.49
C ARG A 40 -1.13 0.63 0.92
N ALA A 41 -0.48 -0.47 1.26
CA ALA A 41 -0.60 -1.22 2.46
C ALA A 41 0.42 -0.63 3.45
N HIS A 42 0.20 0.63 3.84
CA HIS A 42 1.03 1.36 4.81
C HIS A 42 0.70 0.88 6.23
N HIS A 43 1.15 -0.33 6.56
CA HIS A 43 0.57 -1.14 7.65
C HIS A 43 1.22 -0.93 9.02
N GLY A 44 1.46 0.32 9.42
CA GLY A 44 1.87 0.63 10.77
C GLY A 44 2.21 2.11 10.94
N PHE A 45 2.52 2.50 12.18
CA PHE A 45 3.04 3.83 12.47
C PHE A 45 4.48 4.03 11.98
N ASP A 46 5.16 2.97 11.48
CA ASP A 46 6.56 3.01 11.05
C ASP A 46 6.82 3.92 9.83
N ASP A 47 5.80 4.13 9.00
CA ASP A 47 5.86 5.04 7.84
C ASP A 47 5.68 6.52 8.23
N PHE A 48 5.33 6.79 9.48
CA PHE A 48 5.08 8.13 10.02
C PHE A 48 6.22 8.59 10.94
N ASP A 49 6.42 9.91 11.03
CA ASP A 49 7.44 10.48 11.89
C ASP A 49 6.98 10.44 13.35
N THR A 50 7.13 9.28 13.98
CA THR A 50 6.73 9.02 15.36
C THR A 50 7.50 9.80 16.42
N ASP A 51 8.49 10.60 16.00
CA ASP A 51 9.21 11.52 16.88
C ASP A 51 8.41 12.80 17.16
N ARG A 52 7.43 13.17 16.31
CA ARG A 52 6.75 14.46 16.36
C ARG A 52 5.24 14.32 16.19
N LEU A 53 4.50 14.66 17.25
CA LEU A 53 3.04 14.78 17.19
C LEU A 53 2.65 16.18 16.70
N TYR A 54 1.57 16.24 15.94
CA TYR A 54 0.95 17.50 15.55
C TYR A 54 -0.55 17.46 15.79
N TYR A 55 -1.10 18.62 16.10
CA TYR A 55 -2.53 18.85 16.17
C TYR A 55 -3.08 19.37 14.83
N LEU A 56 -4.22 18.81 14.41
CA LEU A 56 -5.01 19.23 13.26
C LEU A 56 -6.42 19.58 13.71
N ALA A 57 -7.03 20.53 13.04
CA ALA A 57 -8.47 20.77 13.07
C ALA A 57 -8.92 21.16 11.66
N GLY A 58 -10.07 20.66 11.23
CA GLY A 58 -10.51 20.92 9.87
C GLY A 58 -11.84 20.28 9.49
N THR A 59 -12.09 20.30 8.18
CA THR A 59 -13.32 19.80 7.55
C THR A 59 -13.03 18.59 6.67
N VAL A 60 -13.81 17.53 6.87
CA VAL A 60 -13.67 16.25 6.19
C VAL A 60 -14.22 16.29 4.76
N SER A 61 -13.54 15.61 3.84
CA SER A 61 -13.97 15.35 2.46
C SER A 61 -13.40 14.01 1.96
N ASP A 62 -13.89 13.54 0.80
CA ASP A 62 -13.34 12.38 0.07
C ASP A 62 -13.17 11.10 0.92
N VAL A 63 -14.20 10.76 1.70
CA VAL A 63 -14.16 9.64 2.63
C VAL A 63 -14.14 8.28 1.91
N ARG A 64 -13.20 7.44 2.30
CA ARG A 64 -13.04 6.05 1.85
C ARG A 64 -13.07 5.13 3.06
N TRP A 65 -14.19 4.44 3.20
CA TRP A 65 -14.48 3.58 4.33
C TRP A 65 -14.35 2.11 3.97
N GLY A 66 -13.46 1.41 4.67
CA GLY A 66 -13.20 0.00 4.43
C GLY A 66 -11.87 -0.49 4.98
N ASP A 67 -11.56 -1.75 4.64
CA ASP A 67 -10.31 -2.41 4.94
C ASP A 67 -9.29 -2.24 3.79
N PRO A 68 -7.97 -2.29 4.06
CA PRO A 68 -7.34 -2.53 5.36
C PRO A 68 -7.24 -1.28 6.25
N HIS A 69 -7.42 -0.09 5.67
CA HIS A 69 -7.50 1.19 6.36
C HIS A 69 -8.56 2.04 5.67
N SER A 70 -9.24 2.87 6.47
CA SER A 70 -10.07 3.94 5.94
C SER A 70 -9.24 5.21 5.86
N TYR A 71 -9.61 6.11 4.96
CA TYR A 71 -8.96 7.41 4.84
C TYR A 71 -9.96 8.49 4.42
N PHE A 72 -9.60 9.74 4.65
CA PHE A 72 -10.37 10.91 4.23
C PHE A 72 -9.42 12.09 4.04
N ARG A 73 -9.83 13.10 3.27
CA ARG A 73 -9.13 14.37 3.20
C ARG A 73 -9.61 15.29 4.31
N LEU A 74 -8.69 16.06 4.89
CA LEU A 74 -8.98 17.05 5.91
C LEU A 74 -8.43 18.40 5.46
N THR A 75 -9.32 19.29 5.01
CA THR A 75 -8.96 20.69 4.78
C THR A 75 -8.77 21.38 6.12
N LEU A 76 -7.57 21.91 6.38
CA LEU A 76 -7.19 22.47 7.68
C LEU A 76 -7.80 23.85 7.90
N ASP A 77 -8.26 24.09 9.13
CA ASP A 77 -8.73 25.41 9.55
C ASP A 77 -7.54 26.40 9.63
N ARG A 78 -7.79 27.67 9.29
CA ARG A 78 -6.74 28.71 9.29
C ARG A 78 -6.49 29.31 10.67
N ASP A 79 -7.51 29.33 11.51
CA ASP A 79 -7.54 29.95 12.85
C ASP A 79 -7.40 28.90 13.96
N ARG A 80 -6.42 28.00 13.81
CA ARG A 80 -6.10 26.97 14.80
C ARG A 80 -5.34 27.55 16.01
N PRO A 81 -5.52 26.98 17.21
CA PRO A 81 -4.70 27.30 18.39
C PRO A 81 -3.21 26.99 18.11
N ALA A 82 -2.31 27.48 18.96
CA ALA A 82 -0.88 27.18 18.82
C ALA A 82 -0.57 25.69 19.08
N ASP A 83 -1.25 25.10 20.06
CA ASP A 83 -1.07 23.72 20.53
C ASP A 83 -2.44 23.04 20.72
N THR A 84 -2.46 21.74 20.96
CA THR A 84 -3.67 20.96 21.26
C THR A 84 -4.50 21.63 22.38
N PRO A 85 -5.80 21.91 22.16
CA PRO A 85 -6.71 22.34 23.21
C PRO A 85 -6.87 21.31 24.34
N ASP A 86 -7.45 21.73 25.46
CA ASP A 86 -7.83 20.82 26.53
C ASP A 86 -9.02 19.94 26.10
N LEU A 87 -8.70 18.77 25.54
CA LEU A 87 -9.66 17.80 25.00
C LEU A 87 -9.65 16.51 25.81
N ALA A 88 -10.82 15.90 25.99
CA ALA A 88 -10.95 14.65 26.72
C ALA A 88 -10.24 13.50 25.99
N LEU A 89 -9.30 12.82 26.63
CA LEU A 89 -8.60 11.68 26.04
C LEU A 89 -9.34 10.36 26.28
N PRO A 90 -9.26 9.40 25.32
CA PRO A 90 -9.65 8.01 25.57
C PRO A 90 -8.93 7.45 26.80
N GLU A 91 -9.59 6.57 27.56
CA GLU A 91 -9.00 5.91 28.75
C GLU A 91 -7.61 5.34 28.48
N GLN A 92 -7.40 4.79 27.29
CA GLN A 92 -6.16 4.17 26.84
C GLN A 92 -4.98 5.15 26.77
N LEU A 93 -5.23 6.45 26.61
CA LEU A 93 -4.20 7.47 26.42
C LEU A 93 -4.11 8.43 27.62
N GLN A 94 -4.74 8.11 28.74
CA GLN A 94 -4.73 8.96 29.94
C GLN A 94 -3.44 8.86 30.76
N ALA A 95 -2.60 7.85 30.52
CA ALA A 95 -1.33 7.73 31.22
C ALA A 95 -0.46 8.98 30.94
N PRO A 96 0.26 9.55 31.94
CA PRO A 96 1.04 10.77 31.76
C PRO A 96 2.06 10.72 30.61
N GLU A 97 2.63 9.54 30.37
CA GLU A 97 3.56 9.28 29.28
C GLU A 97 2.95 9.45 27.88
N ASP A 98 1.63 9.28 27.74
CA ASP A 98 0.90 9.39 26.48
C ASP A 98 0.15 10.73 26.38
N SER A 99 -0.57 11.09 27.45
CA SER A 99 -1.35 12.33 27.52
C SER A 99 -0.48 13.59 27.48
N GLY A 100 0.70 13.57 28.11
CA GLY A 100 1.61 14.71 28.11
C GLY A 100 2.02 15.16 26.70
N PRO A 101 2.58 14.25 25.87
CA PRO A 101 2.88 14.54 24.47
C PRO A 101 1.68 14.95 23.63
N ILE A 102 0.51 14.32 23.82
CA ILE A 102 -0.70 14.66 23.06
C ILE A 102 -1.17 16.09 23.37
N ASN A 103 -1.24 16.44 24.66
CA ASN A 103 -1.70 17.74 25.12
C ASN A 103 -0.71 18.87 24.79
N ALA A 104 0.57 18.54 24.60
CA ALA A 104 1.61 19.50 24.23
C ALA A 104 1.83 19.60 22.71
N ALA A 105 1.14 18.80 21.89
CA ALA A 105 1.42 18.75 20.46
C ALA A 105 1.10 20.11 19.80
N PRO A 106 2.05 20.71 19.04
CA PRO A 106 1.80 21.96 18.34
C PRO A 106 0.84 21.73 17.16
N SER A 107 0.11 22.76 16.77
CA SER A 107 -0.62 22.77 15.49
C SER A 107 0.33 22.49 14.33
N TYR A 108 -0.11 21.66 13.38
CA TYR A 108 0.64 21.41 12.16
C TYR A 108 0.92 22.71 11.41
N GLY A 109 2.20 23.01 11.26
CA GLY A 109 2.74 24.18 10.57
C GLY A 109 3.48 23.85 9.27
N GLY A 110 3.25 22.67 8.68
CA GLY A 110 3.81 22.30 7.38
C GLY A 110 3.14 23.05 6.22
N SER A 111 3.56 22.75 4.99
CA SER A 111 3.16 23.51 3.79
C SER A 111 1.79 23.17 3.21
N HIS A 112 1.12 22.13 3.73
CA HIS A 112 -0.13 21.63 3.19
C HIS A 112 -1.34 22.25 3.89
N ASP A 113 -2.28 22.77 3.11
CA ASP A 113 -3.58 23.25 3.59
C ASP A 113 -4.63 22.11 3.71
N GLU A 114 -4.31 20.93 3.18
CA GLU A 114 -5.13 19.73 3.23
C GLU A 114 -4.24 18.49 3.37
N LEU A 115 -4.67 17.53 4.18
CA LEU A 115 -3.94 16.28 4.42
C LEU A 115 -4.83 15.06 4.15
N GLU A 116 -4.26 13.97 3.65
CA GLU A 116 -4.89 12.65 3.67
C GLU A 116 -4.72 12.03 5.06
N VAL A 117 -5.83 11.88 5.77
CA VAL A 117 -5.86 11.30 7.11
C VAL A 117 -6.17 9.82 7.01
N VAL A 118 -5.21 8.99 7.39
CA VAL A 118 -5.31 7.53 7.36
C VAL A 118 -5.72 7.01 8.74
N ILE A 119 -6.88 6.35 8.86
CA ILE A 119 -7.39 5.85 10.14
C ILE A 119 -7.39 4.32 10.21
N ALA A 120 -7.54 3.80 11.43
CA ALA A 120 -7.67 2.37 11.67
C ALA A 120 -8.87 1.77 10.90
N PRO A 121 -8.85 0.47 10.56
CA PRO A 121 -9.96 -0.17 9.85
C PRO A 121 -11.29 -0.06 10.62
N PRO A 122 -12.44 -0.11 9.92
CA PRO A 122 -13.78 -0.04 10.51
C PRO A 122 -13.99 -0.98 11.71
N SER A 123 -13.48 -2.21 11.59
CA SER A 123 -13.58 -3.25 12.63
C SER A 123 -12.87 -2.88 13.94
N TYR A 124 -11.89 -1.97 13.89
CA TYR A 124 -11.17 -1.44 15.04
C TYR A 124 -11.82 -0.16 15.55
N THR A 125 -11.92 0.85 14.69
CA THR A 125 -12.38 2.18 15.08
C THR A 125 -13.85 2.20 15.54
N GLY A 126 -14.68 1.24 15.08
CA GLY A 126 -16.05 1.05 15.56
C GLY A 126 -16.15 0.66 17.04
N ARG A 127 -15.11 0.05 17.61
CA ARG A 127 -15.04 -0.25 19.06
C ARG A 127 -14.87 1.01 19.90
N TRP A 128 -14.44 2.10 19.26
CA TRP A 128 -14.13 3.39 19.86
C TRP A 128 -15.09 4.49 19.40
N GLY A 129 -16.28 4.12 18.90
CA GLY A 129 -17.36 5.05 18.61
C GLY A 129 -17.44 5.56 17.17
N LEU A 130 -16.49 5.22 16.28
CA LEU A 130 -16.62 5.49 14.85
C LEU A 130 -17.18 4.26 14.13
N ASP A 131 -18.49 4.05 14.25
CA ASP A 131 -19.23 2.91 13.69
C ASP A 131 -19.78 3.15 12.28
N ARG A 132 -19.50 4.32 11.72
CA ARG A 132 -19.91 4.77 10.38
C ARG A 132 -18.76 5.49 9.66
N PRO A 133 -18.81 5.61 8.33
CA PRO A 133 -18.01 6.62 7.64
C PRO A 133 -18.29 8.02 8.21
N LEU A 134 -17.26 8.86 8.24
CA LEU A 134 -17.41 10.30 8.40
C LEU A 134 -18.23 10.86 7.23
N ALA A 135 -18.93 11.97 7.46
CA ALA A 135 -19.63 12.68 6.40
C ALA A 135 -18.76 13.79 5.79
N ASP A 136 -18.93 14.05 4.50
CA ASP A 136 -18.36 15.26 3.90
C ASP A 136 -18.92 16.50 4.61
N GLY A 137 -18.03 17.44 4.96
CA GLY A 137 -18.37 18.62 5.73
C GLY A 137 -18.37 18.42 7.26
N GLU A 138 -18.18 17.19 7.75
CA GLU A 138 -18.02 16.93 9.19
C GLU A 138 -16.72 17.55 9.70
N ARG A 139 -16.75 18.11 10.92
CA ARG A 139 -15.58 18.69 11.57
C ARG A 139 -14.94 17.69 12.51
N VAL A 140 -13.62 17.62 12.44
CA VAL A 140 -12.81 16.81 13.35
C VAL A 140 -11.56 17.57 13.79
N GLU A 141 -11.11 17.23 14.98
CA GLU A 141 -9.80 17.58 15.52
C GLU A 141 -8.97 16.31 15.66
N ALA A 142 -7.66 16.36 15.49
CA ALA A 142 -6.83 15.16 15.57
C ALA A 142 -5.44 15.46 16.11
N VAL A 143 -4.87 14.50 16.84
CA VAL A 143 -3.45 14.48 17.18
C VAL A 143 -2.83 13.22 16.62
N GLY A 144 -1.67 13.36 15.98
CA GLY A 144 -1.05 12.29 15.21
C GLY A 144 0.27 12.68 14.58
N TYR A 145 0.72 11.85 13.65
CA TYR A 145 2.03 11.94 13.03
C TYR A 145 1.91 12.23 11.54
N VAL A 146 2.84 13.00 11.00
CA VAL A 146 2.98 13.26 9.55
C VAL A 146 3.76 12.11 8.91
N GLY A 147 3.46 11.78 7.64
CA GLY A 147 4.18 10.75 6.90
C GLY A 147 5.67 11.11 6.70
N ARG A 148 6.56 10.12 6.80
CA ARG A 148 8.00 10.30 6.53
C ARG A 148 8.32 10.41 5.05
N SER A 149 7.57 9.67 4.24
CA SER A 149 7.79 9.58 2.79
C SER A 149 6.85 10.48 1.99
N HIS A 150 5.68 10.78 2.56
CA HIS A 150 4.61 11.60 1.99
C HIS A 150 4.16 12.57 3.07
N ASP A 151 4.56 13.83 2.94
CA ASP A 151 4.33 14.86 3.95
C ASP A 151 2.90 15.42 3.93
N ASP A 152 2.09 14.97 2.97
CA ASP A 152 0.65 15.18 2.82
C ASP A 152 -0.20 14.09 3.50
N GLU A 153 0.42 13.04 4.06
CA GLU A 153 -0.26 11.99 4.82
C GLU A 153 -0.20 12.26 6.33
N PHE A 154 -1.27 11.92 7.04
CA PHE A 154 -1.36 12.04 8.49
C PHE A 154 -2.00 10.82 9.15
N ARG A 155 -1.39 10.33 10.24
CA ARG A 155 -1.89 9.21 11.03
C ARG A 155 -2.24 9.64 12.45
N PRO A 156 -3.53 9.79 12.78
CA PRO A 156 -3.96 10.10 14.13
C PRO A 156 -3.65 8.94 15.08
N VAL A 157 -3.30 9.30 16.31
CA VAL A 157 -3.36 8.43 17.49
C VAL A 157 -4.70 8.59 18.20
N VAL A 158 -5.31 9.77 18.07
CA VAL A 158 -6.66 10.10 18.51
C VAL A 158 -7.23 11.18 17.59
N PHE A 159 -8.54 11.15 17.38
CA PHE A 159 -9.26 12.30 16.85
C PHE A 159 -10.54 12.51 17.64
N TRP A 160 -11.12 13.70 17.55
CA TRP A 160 -12.36 14.09 18.21
C TRP A 160 -13.37 14.51 17.16
N PHE A 161 -14.61 14.10 17.36
CA PHE A 161 -15.75 14.72 16.68
C PHE A 161 -15.94 16.15 17.18
N GLU A 162 -16.69 16.98 16.43
CA GLU A 162 -17.05 18.35 16.81
C GLU A 162 -17.66 18.47 18.21
N ASN A 163 -18.35 17.42 18.70
CA ASN A 163 -18.92 17.40 20.05
C ASN A 163 -17.90 17.05 21.15
N GLY A 164 -16.61 16.95 20.83
CA GLY A 164 -15.53 16.60 21.76
C GLY A 164 -15.43 15.12 22.09
N THR A 165 -16.19 14.24 21.44
CA THR A 165 -16.11 12.78 21.68
C THR A 165 -14.83 12.22 21.06
N PRO A 166 -13.92 11.61 21.85
CA PRO A 166 -12.68 11.07 21.32
C PRO A 166 -12.88 9.69 20.68
N VAL A 167 -12.08 9.42 19.64
CA VAL A 167 -11.98 8.13 18.97
C VAL A 167 -10.52 7.68 18.99
N ASN A 168 -10.26 6.58 19.70
CA ASN A 168 -8.93 6.00 19.79
C ASN A 168 -8.50 5.37 18.44
N GLN A 169 -7.31 5.70 17.97
CA GLN A 169 -6.72 5.20 16.71
C GLN A 169 -5.46 4.34 16.93
N VAL A 170 -4.94 4.25 18.17
CA VAL A 170 -3.86 3.31 18.48
C VAL A 170 -4.43 1.93 18.70
N LEU A 171 -3.82 0.89 18.09
CA LEU A 171 -4.31 -0.50 18.23
C LEU A 171 -4.14 -1.06 19.66
N GLY A 172 -3.24 -0.47 20.46
CA GLY A 172 -2.94 -0.83 21.84
C GLY A 172 -3.47 0.17 22.87
N SER A 173 -2.72 0.32 23.97
CA SER A 173 -3.05 1.21 25.08
C SER A 173 -1.99 2.28 25.35
N GLN A 174 -1.16 2.59 24.35
CA GLN A 174 -0.03 3.52 24.44
C GLN A 174 0.27 4.10 23.05
N LEU A 175 0.99 5.21 23.01
CA LEU A 175 1.56 5.74 21.76
C LEU A 175 2.52 4.71 21.11
N PRO A 176 2.63 4.70 19.77
CA PRO A 176 3.47 3.74 19.04
C PRO A 176 4.97 3.91 19.30
N ALA A 177 5.39 5.11 19.70
CA ALA A 177 6.73 5.42 20.16
C ALA A 177 6.66 6.55 21.19
N ARG A 178 7.78 6.86 21.85
CA ARG A 178 7.90 8.05 22.69
C ARG A 178 8.29 9.25 21.82
N PRO A 179 7.42 10.26 21.64
CA PRO A 179 7.77 11.45 20.89
C PRO A 179 8.87 12.25 21.58
N LEU A 180 9.55 13.09 20.81
CA LEU A 180 10.47 14.09 21.34
C LEU A 180 9.70 15.11 22.20
N PRO A 181 10.37 15.73 23.19
CA PRO A 181 9.74 16.80 23.96
C PRO A 181 9.47 18.02 23.06
N VAL A 182 8.39 18.75 23.37
CA VAL A 182 8.03 20.03 22.74
C VAL A 182 8.73 21.18 23.50
N PRO A 183 9.29 22.21 22.82
CA PRO A 183 9.37 22.36 21.37
C PRO A 183 10.31 21.33 20.74
N TYR A 184 9.92 20.81 19.57
CA TYR A 184 10.72 19.80 18.89
C TYR A 184 12.11 20.36 18.53
N PRO A 185 13.18 19.56 18.65
CA PRO A 185 14.52 19.98 18.25
C PRO A 185 14.55 20.37 16.76
N ASP A 186 15.36 21.36 16.39
CA ASP A 186 15.56 21.72 15.00
C ASP A 186 16.19 20.57 14.21
N ASP A 187 15.77 20.38 12.95
CA ASP A 187 16.22 19.29 12.07
C ASP A 187 17.72 19.36 11.73
N ASP A 188 18.37 20.51 11.95
CA ASP A 188 19.82 20.71 11.80
C ASP A 188 20.66 19.73 12.64
N ASN A 189 20.11 19.22 13.75
CA ASN A 189 20.77 18.19 14.57
C ASN A 189 20.59 16.79 13.97
N ARG A 190 19.45 16.54 13.29
CA ARG A 190 19.09 15.26 12.66
C ARG A 190 20.01 14.97 11.46
N GLU A 191 20.35 15.98 10.65
CA GLU A 191 21.31 15.84 9.56
C GLU A 191 22.74 15.54 10.05
N ARG A 192 23.15 16.11 11.20
CA ARG A 192 24.47 15.84 11.79
C ARG A 192 24.56 14.43 12.34
N ASP A 193 23.52 13.96 13.03
CA ASP A 193 23.49 12.62 13.62
C ASP A 193 23.36 11.53 12.56
N THR A 194 22.58 11.76 11.51
CA THR A 194 22.49 10.86 10.35
C THR A 194 23.81 10.84 9.56
N ALA A 195 24.48 11.98 9.36
CA ALA A 195 25.81 12.03 8.75
C ALA A 195 26.89 11.35 9.60
N ALA A 196 26.76 11.38 10.93
CA ALA A 196 27.63 10.64 11.85
C ALA A 196 27.36 9.13 11.82
N ALA A 197 26.08 8.72 11.77
CA ALA A 197 25.67 7.32 11.66
C ALA A 197 26.02 6.70 10.29
N ALA A 198 25.96 7.47 9.21
CA ALA A 198 26.36 7.07 7.86
C ALA A 198 27.88 6.85 7.71
N ARG A 199 28.69 7.27 8.69
CA ARG A 199 30.14 6.99 8.75
C ARG A 199 30.48 5.67 9.47
N ALA A 200 29.49 4.92 9.95
CA ALA A 200 29.68 3.57 10.47
C ALA A 200 29.94 2.57 9.32
N PRO A 201 30.77 1.51 9.50
CA PRO A 201 31.27 0.69 8.39
C PRO A 201 30.17 -0.05 7.63
N ASP A 202 30.37 -0.14 6.31
CA ASP A 202 29.43 -0.57 5.28
C ASP A 202 28.65 -1.86 5.58
N ARG A 203 27.32 -1.78 5.53
CA ARG A 203 26.45 -2.94 5.31
C ARG A 203 26.56 -3.38 3.84
N PRO A 204 26.59 -4.69 3.56
CA PRO A 204 26.71 -5.18 2.19
C PRO A 204 25.53 -4.70 1.33
N SER A 205 25.85 -4.11 0.18
CA SER A 205 24.86 -3.55 -0.75
C SER A 205 23.81 -4.58 -1.18
N ALA A 206 22.58 -4.11 -1.40
CA ALA A 206 21.47 -4.93 -1.88
C ALA A 206 21.79 -5.69 -3.18
N LEU A 207 22.66 -5.15 -4.03
CA LEU A 207 23.16 -5.82 -5.24
C LEU A 207 23.93 -7.12 -4.94
N ALA A 208 24.67 -7.18 -3.82
CA ALA A 208 25.38 -8.39 -3.42
C ALA A 208 24.41 -9.49 -2.95
N VAL A 209 23.36 -9.11 -2.23
CA VAL A 209 22.33 -10.06 -1.74
C VAL A 209 21.49 -10.59 -2.91
N TRP A 210 21.01 -9.71 -3.81
CA TRP A 210 20.21 -10.12 -4.97
C TRP A 210 21.03 -10.89 -6.02
N GLY A 211 22.32 -10.58 -6.20
CA GLY A 211 23.20 -11.32 -7.10
C GLY A 211 23.34 -12.80 -6.73
N THR A 212 23.41 -13.11 -5.43
CA THR A 212 23.49 -14.51 -4.97
C THR A 212 22.18 -15.27 -5.13
N ALA A 213 21.03 -14.65 -4.82
CA ALA A 213 19.72 -15.28 -4.99
C ALA A 213 19.36 -15.52 -6.47
N GLY A 214 19.65 -14.56 -7.35
CA GLY A 214 19.42 -14.69 -8.79
C GLY A 214 20.30 -15.75 -9.46
N GLY A 215 21.56 -15.86 -9.04
CA GLY A 215 22.51 -16.84 -9.58
C GLY A 215 22.11 -18.29 -9.30
N VAL A 216 21.58 -18.58 -8.10
CA VAL A 216 21.13 -19.93 -7.71
C VAL A 216 19.89 -20.37 -8.52
N LEU A 217 18.97 -19.45 -8.80
CA LEU A 217 17.76 -19.73 -9.57
C LEU A 217 18.06 -20.07 -11.04
N VAL A 218 18.97 -19.34 -11.68
CA VAL A 218 19.39 -19.60 -13.07
C VAL A 218 20.14 -20.93 -13.19
N ALA A 219 21.00 -21.26 -12.23
CA ALA A 219 21.69 -22.55 -12.21
C ALA A 219 20.73 -23.73 -12.04
N GLY A 220 19.69 -23.58 -11.20
CA GLY A 220 18.65 -24.60 -11.00
C GLY A 220 17.85 -24.91 -12.26
N VAL A 221 17.41 -23.86 -12.99
CA VAL A 221 16.62 -24.03 -14.22
C VAL A 221 17.45 -24.67 -15.35
N LEU A 222 18.71 -24.25 -15.52
CA LEU A 222 19.61 -24.84 -16.51
C LEU A 222 19.95 -26.30 -16.17
N GLY A 223 20.17 -26.62 -14.89
CA GLY A 223 20.39 -27.98 -14.43
C GLY A 223 19.20 -28.90 -14.70
N ALA A 224 17.97 -28.43 -14.43
CA ALA A 224 16.74 -29.19 -14.67
C ALA A 224 16.52 -29.46 -16.18
N ALA A 225 16.77 -28.47 -17.04
CA ALA A 225 16.64 -28.62 -18.49
C ALA A 225 17.64 -29.66 -19.06
N LEU A 226 18.89 -29.66 -18.58
CA LEU A 226 19.89 -30.64 -18.99
C LEU A 226 19.56 -32.05 -18.48
N TYR A 227 19.07 -32.17 -17.24
CA TYR A 227 18.64 -33.45 -16.68
C TYR A 227 17.50 -34.09 -17.49
N LEU A 228 16.46 -33.30 -17.82
CA LEU A 228 15.32 -33.79 -18.61
C LEU A 228 15.75 -34.24 -20.02
N ARG A 229 16.69 -33.52 -20.65
CA ARG A 229 17.25 -33.90 -21.97
C ARG A 229 18.11 -35.16 -21.91
N ALA A 230 18.85 -35.38 -20.82
CA ALA A 230 19.63 -36.61 -20.62
C ALA A 230 18.71 -37.81 -20.36
N ARG A 231 17.61 -37.62 -19.63
CA ARG A 231 16.63 -38.67 -19.34
C ARG A 231 15.88 -39.15 -20.58
N SER A 232 15.41 -38.23 -21.44
CA SER A 232 14.67 -38.59 -22.66
C SER A 232 15.49 -39.43 -23.65
N ARG A 233 16.83 -39.25 -23.66
CA ARG A 233 17.75 -40.05 -24.49
C ARG A 233 17.96 -41.47 -23.99
N ARG A 234 17.80 -41.73 -22.68
CA ARG A 234 17.94 -43.09 -22.11
C ARG A 234 16.67 -43.93 -22.27
N SER A 235 15.50 -43.30 -22.35
CA SER A 235 14.21 -43.98 -22.54
C SER A 235 13.83 -44.24 -24.00
N GLY A 236 14.59 -43.73 -24.98
CA GLY A 236 14.39 -44.01 -26.41
C GLY A 236 15.15 -45.25 -26.93
N GLY A 237 15.90 -45.93 -26.06
CA GLY A 237 16.73 -47.09 -26.40
C GLY A 237 16.15 -48.40 -25.91
N SER A 238 14.88 -48.68 -26.18
CA SER A 238 14.27 -50.01 -25.95
C SER A 238 12.94 -50.13 -26.69
N ALA A 239 13.03 -50.39 -28.00
CA ALA A 239 12.00 -51.04 -28.79
C ALA A 239 12.69 -51.76 -29.95
N SER A 240 12.85 -53.07 -29.79
CA SER A 240 13.13 -54.05 -30.85
C SER A 240 11.85 -54.80 -31.14
#